data_AF-A0A7Y4P9K8-F1
#
_entry.id   AF-A0A7Y4P9K8-F1
#
_cell.length_a   1.000
_cell.length_b   1.000
_cell.length_c   1.000
_cell.angle_alpha   90.00
_cell.angle_beta   90.00
_cell.angle_gamma   90.00
#
_symmetry.space_group_name_H-M   'P 1'
#
loop_
_entity.id
_entity.type
_entity.pdbx_description
1 polymer ?
#
loop_
_entity_poly.entity_id
_entity_poly.type
_entity_poly.pdbx_seq_one_letter_code
_entity_poly.pdbx_strand_id
1 'polypeptide(L)' 'MNKTTANQLLQIAKNHSFEIANRGDLDQRMNDSEDFIEVSVWGLKAMLAEAYKLGQQQAH' A
#
# COMPACT_ATOMS: atom_id res chain seq x y z
N MET A 1 -11.68 7.99 2.64
CA MET A 1 -11.60 6.52 2.52
C MET A 1 -12.15 5.91 3.79
N ASN A 2 -13.00 4.88 3.72
CA ASN A 2 -13.47 4.19 4.92
C ASN A 2 -12.37 3.27 5.49
N LYS A 3 -12.51 2.87 6.77
CA LYS A 3 -11.49 2.06 7.46
C LYS A 3 -11.25 0.70 6.80
N THR A 4 -12.29 0.10 6.21
CA THR A 4 -12.19 -1.19 5.51
C THR A 4 -11.33 -1.07 4.26
N THR A 5 -11.62 -0.10 3.39
CA THR A 5 -10.84 0.17 2.18
C THR A 5 -9.39 0.53 2.53
N ALA A 6 -9.16 1.32 3.59
CA ALA A 6 -7.81 1.65 4.05
C ALA A 6 -7.01 0.39 4.43
N ASN A 7 -7.61 -0.51 5.21
CA ASN A 7 -6.97 -1.77 5.60
C ASN A 7 -6.69 -2.68 4.40
N GLN A 8 -7.59 -2.71 3.41
CA GLN A 8 -7.39 -3.50 2.18
C GLN A 8 -6.25 -2.94 1.32
N LEU A 9 -6.17 -1.61 1.17
CA LEU A 9 -5.05 -0.98 0.46
C LEU A 9 -3.72 -1.20 1.18
N LEU A 10 -3.71 -1.12 2.52
CA LEU A 10 -2.52 -1.44 3.30
C LEU A 10 -2.10 -2.89 3.07
N GLN A 11 -3.03 -3.85 3.02
CA GLN A 11 -2.70 -5.24 2.74
C GLN A 11 -2.15 -5.45 1.32
N ILE A 12 -2.73 -4.79 0.31
CA ILE A 12 -2.17 -4.79 -1.04
C ILE A 12 -0.72 -4.29 -1.01
N ALA A 13 -0.45 -3.19 -0.31
CA ALA A 13 0.90 -2.64 -0.21
C ALA A 13 1.89 -3.61 0.48
N LYS A 14 1.47 -4.28 1.56
CA LYS A 14 2.28 -5.28 2.27
C LYS A 14 2.59 -6.51 1.41
N ASN A 15 1.66 -6.93 0.55
CA ASN A 15 1.87 -8.08 -0.33
C ASN A 15 2.95 -7.83 -1.40
N HIS A 16 3.14 -6.56 -1.79
CA HIS A 16 4.00 -6.18 -2.93
C HIS A 16 5.25 -5.38 -2.54
N SER A 17 5.41 -5.06 -1.25
CA SER A 17 6.59 -4.36 -0.72
C SER A 17 7.00 -4.93 0.63
N PHE A 18 8.20 -5.50 0.67
CA PHE A 18 8.80 -6.01 1.91
C PHE A 18 9.02 -4.89 2.94
N GLU A 19 9.48 -3.72 2.51
CA GLU A 19 9.66 -2.54 3.37
C GLU A 19 8.35 -2.15 4.05
N ILE A 20 7.23 -2.11 3.31
CA ILE A 20 5.92 -1.77 3.86
C ILE A 20 5.40 -2.89 4.78
N ALA A 21 5.63 -4.15 4.43
CA ALA A 21 5.28 -5.31 5.26
C ALA A 21 5.99 -5.25 6.63
N ASN A 22 7.29 -4.95 6.62
CA ASN A 22 8.10 -4.82 7.82
C ASN A 22 7.73 -3.56 8.64
N ARG A 23 7.49 -2.42 7.97
CA ARG A 23 7.11 -1.15 8.61
C ARG A 23 5.74 -1.20 9.29
N GLY A 24 4.78 -1.89 8.67
CA GLY A 24 3.47 -2.20 9.26
C GLY A 24 2.33 -1.23 8.93
N ASP A 25 2.61 0.00 8.53
CA ASP A 25 1.65 1.04 8.19
C ASP A 25 2.17 1.97 7.07
N LEU A 26 1.34 2.93 6.65
CA LEU A 26 1.67 3.98 5.66
C LEU A 26 1.54 5.39 6.25
N ASP A 27 1.53 5.51 7.58
CA ASP A 27 1.35 6.79 8.25
C ASP A 27 2.67 7.57 8.24
N GLN A 28 2.61 8.89 8.11
CA GLN A 28 3.80 9.74 8.16
C GLN A 28 4.40 9.76 9.57
N ARG A 29 5.73 9.60 9.68
CA ARG A 29 6.45 9.62 10.97
C ARG A 29 7.36 10.83 11.16
N MET A 30 7.44 11.72 10.18
CA MET A 30 8.30 12.91 10.18
C MET A 30 9.78 12.53 10.35
N ASN A 31 10.17 11.42 9.74
CA ASN A 31 11.51 10.87 9.84
C ASN A 31 11.95 10.36 8.47
N ASP A 32 12.98 10.97 7.90
CA ASP A 32 13.45 10.63 6.55
C ASP A 32 13.82 9.14 6.40
N SER A 33 14.46 8.54 7.41
CA SER A 33 14.79 7.11 7.35
C SER A 33 13.59 6.17 7.46
N GLU A 34 12.47 6.60 8.04
CA GLU A 34 11.25 5.79 8.18
C GLU A 34 10.18 6.10 7.13
N ASP A 35 10.21 7.29 6.51
CA ASP A 35 9.22 7.77 5.56
C ASP A 35 9.66 7.58 4.09
N PHE A 36 10.94 7.34 3.83
CA PHE A 36 11.46 7.03 2.50
C PHE A 36 11.74 5.53 2.38
N ILE A 37 10.74 4.80 1.88
CA ILE A 37 10.83 3.36 1.64
C ILE A 37 11.31 3.04 0.22
N GLU A 38 12.14 2.02 0.09
CA GLU A 38 12.54 1.52 -1.22
C GLU A 38 11.40 0.68 -1.84
N VAL A 39 11.08 0.97 -3.10
CA VAL A 39 10.02 0.28 -3.85
C VAL A 39 10.52 -0.07 -5.23
N SER A 40 10.36 -1.34 -5.59
CA SER A 40 10.62 -1.83 -6.94
C SER A 40 9.54 -1.34 -7.92
N VAL A 41 9.94 -1.08 -9.16
CA VAL A 41 9.00 -0.67 -10.23
C VAL A 41 7.91 -1.72 -10.48
N TRP A 42 8.25 -3.01 -10.41
CA TRP A 42 7.24 -4.08 -10.55
C TRP A 42 6.27 -4.11 -9.37
N GLY A 43 6.74 -3.85 -8.15
CA GLY A 43 5.92 -3.85 -6.95
C GLY A 43 4.94 -2.70 -6.98
N LEU A 44 5.42 -1.51 -7.37
CA LEU A 44 4.58 -0.34 -7.59
C LEU A 44 3.48 -0.62 -8.63
N LYS A 45 3.84 -1.22 -9.77
CA LYS A 45 2.87 -1.57 -10.82
C LYS A 45 1.81 -2.54 -10.29
N ALA A 46 2.20 -3.55 -9.52
CA ALA A 46 1.28 -4.53 -8.95
C ALA A 46 0.33 -3.90 -7.91
N MET A 47 0.86 -3.06 -7.01
CA MET A 47 0.05 -2.30 -6.04
C MET A 47 -1.03 -1.45 -6.72
N LEU A 48 -0.66 -0.70 -7.76
CA LEU A 48 -1.60 0.14 -8.51
C LEU A 48 -2.67 -0.69 -9.22
N ALA A 49 -2.29 -1.82 -9.82
CA ALA A 49 -3.24 -2.70 -10.52
C ALA A 49 -4.25 -3.35 -9.58
N GLU A 50 -3.83 -3.79 -8.39
CA GLU A 50 -4.72 -4.37 -7.39
C GLU A 50 -5.60 -3.33 -6.71
N ALA A 51 -5.06 -2.15 -6.39
CA ALA A 51 -5.84 -1.05 -5.86
C ALA A 51 -6.94 -0.62 -6.84
N TYR A 52 -6.65 -0.60 -8.15
CA TYR A 52 -7.63 -0.34 -9.19
C TYR A 52 -8.75 -1.39 -9.22
N LYS A 53 -8.39 -2.68 -9.19
CA LYS A 53 -9.37 -3.78 -9.14
C LYS A 53 -10.25 -3.72 -7.89
N LEU A 54 -9.67 -3.40 -6.74
CA LEU A 54 -10.42 -3.20 -5.49
C LEU A 54 -11.46 -2.09 -5.64
N GLY A 55 -11.08 -0.95 -6.24
CA GLY A 55 -11.99 0.16 -6.51
C GLY A 55 -13.15 -0.24 -7.42
N GLN A 56 -12.88 -1.04 -8.47
CA GLN A 56 -13.92 -1.56 -9.36
C GLN A 56 -14.91 -2.47 -8.61
N GLN A 57 -14.42 -3.34 -7.72
CA GLN A 57 -15.26 -4.26 -6.95
C GLN A 57 -16.15 -3.55 -5.93
N GLN A 58 -15.71 -2.40 -5.40
CA GLN A 58 -16.47 -1.61 -4.42
C GLN A 58 -17.48 -0.66 -5.06
N ALA A 59 -17.40 -0.43 -6.38
CA ALA A 59 -18.33 0.43 -7.12
C ALA A 59 -19.63 -0.30 -7.54
N HIS A 60 -19.71 -1.60 -7.27
CA HIS A 60 -20.86 -2.48 -7.51
C HIS A 60 -21.47 -2.94 -6.18
#